data_AF-A0A6H5IQN4-F1
#
_entry.id   AF-A0A6H5IQN4-F1
#
_cell.length_a   1.000
_cell.length_b   1.000
_cell.length_c   1.000
_cell.angle_alpha   90.00
_cell.angle_beta   90.00
_cell.angle_gamma   90.00
#
_symmetry.space_group_name_H-M   'P 1'
#
loop_
_entity.id
_entity.type
_entity.pdbx_description
1 polymer ?
#
loop_
_entity_poly.entity_id
_entity_poly.type
_entity_poly.pdbx_seq_one_letter_code
_entity_poly.pdbx_strand_id
1 'polypeptide(L)'
;MLSPEEQSLIDKANMRLNEMSREEAERRMIDAIESMTEEEIQAKIIPQQLQSVIDSNYMDELELDEAGQPLLRRTTAIHHAARRGLYWIVWALFIAIYNANYVDETGLTHFHLACRYNFGDVVERFIREGVHPDCLPRDASANSVDPPIFLAAANGNADLMELLFLNGADPNLRSRDNEETAWDVYGRVAAVALADAGKIRYSRKRKI
;
A
#
# COMPACT_ATOMS: atom_id res chain seq x y z
N MET A 1 -49.16 -9.24 -4.83
CA MET A 1 -48.49 -10.01 -3.76
C MET A 1 -47.62 -11.03 -4.45
N LEU A 2 -46.31 -11.03 -4.18
CA LEU A 2 -45.40 -12.03 -4.75
C LEU A 2 -45.76 -13.41 -4.19
N SER A 3 -45.61 -14.46 -5.01
CA SER A 3 -45.80 -15.83 -4.57
C SER A 3 -44.70 -16.25 -3.58
N PRO A 4 -44.94 -17.26 -2.74
CA PRO A 4 -43.91 -17.78 -1.83
C PRO A 4 -42.63 -18.24 -2.53
N GLU A 5 -42.72 -18.71 -3.78
CA GLU A 5 -41.58 -19.11 -4.60
C GLU A 5 -40.82 -17.90 -5.15
N GLU A 6 -41.52 -16.86 -5.62
CA GLU A 6 -40.90 -15.59 -6.04
C GLU A 6 -40.23 -14.88 -4.85
N GLN A 7 -40.87 -14.90 -3.68
CA GLN A 7 -40.29 -14.36 -2.45
C GLN A 7 -39.06 -15.17 -2.03
N SER A 8 -39.08 -16.51 -2.11
CA SER A 8 -37.91 -17.34 -1.83
C SER A 8 -36.76 -17.14 -2.84
N LEU A 9 -37.07 -16.86 -4.11
CA LEU A 9 -36.07 -16.55 -5.14
C LEU A 9 -35.47 -15.16 -4.94
N ILE A 10 -36.29 -14.18 -4.55
CA ILE A 10 -35.83 -12.83 -4.17
C ILE A 10 -35.01 -12.89 -2.89
N ASP A 11 -35.46 -13.63 -1.88
CA ASP A 11 -34.72 -13.83 -0.64
C ASP A 11 -33.41 -14.57 -0.92
N LYS A 12 -33.37 -15.58 -1.80
CA LYS A 12 -32.13 -16.24 -2.25
C LYS A 12 -31.25 -15.36 -3.14
N ALA A 13 -31.82 -14.42 -3.91
CA ALA A 13 -31.08 -13.43 -4.67
C ALA A 13 -30.49 -12.35 -3.75
N ASN A 14 -31.23 -11.97 -2.71
CA ASN A 14 -30.80 -11.07 -1.63
C ASN A 14 -29.84 -11.76 -0.65
N MET A 15 -29.90 -13.09 -0.50
CA MET A 15 -28.92 -13.90 0.23
C MET A 15 -27.67 -14.20 -0.61
N ARG A 16 -27.78 -14.13 -1.95
CA ARG A 16 -26.65 -14.16 -2.91
C ARG A 16 -26.04 -12.79 -3.15
N LEU A 17 -26.73 -11.70 -2.77
CA LEU A 17 -26.14 -10.43 -2.36
C LEU A 17 -25.46 -10.63 -0.99
N ASN A 18 -24.49 -11.55 -0.96
CA ASN A 18 -23.53 -11.74 0.12
C ASN A 18 -22.79 -10.41 0.30
N GLU A 19 -23.13 -9.64 1.33
CA GLU A 19 -22.13 -8.76 1.93
C GLU A 19 -21.05 -9.70 2.48
N MET A 20 -20.00 -9.92 1.69
CA MET A 20 -18.83 -10.67 2.15
C MET A 20 -18.33 -9.99 3.41
N SER A 21 -18.41 -10.67 4.55
CA SER A 21 -17.97 -10.09 5.81
C SER A 21 -16.49 -9.71 5.71
N ARG A 22 -16.10 -8.67 6.45
CA ARG A 22 -14.71 -8.20 6.49
C ARG A 22 -13.75 -9.31 6.86
N GLU A 23 -14.09 -10.13 7.86
CA GLU A 23 -13.29 -11.26 8.30
C GLU A 23 -13.16 -12.33 7.21
N GLU A 24 -14.24 -12.59 6.49
CA GLU A 24 -14.22 -13.55 5.39
C GLU A 24 -13.38 -13.07 4.21
N ALA A 25 -13.57 -11.81 3.80
CA ALA A 25 -12.77 -11.19 2.74
C ALA A 25 -11.28 -11.22 3.11
N GLU A 26 -10.95 -10.79 4.32
CA GLU A 26 -9.59 -10.75 4.82
C GLU A 26 -8.93 -12.13 4.81
N ARG A 27 -9.60 -13.11 5.40
CA ARG A 27 -9.08 -14.47 5.47
C ARG A 27 -8.86 -15.05 4.08
N ARG A 28 -9.81 -14.88 3.15
CA ARG A 28 -9.66 -15.34 1.76
C ARG A 28 -8.47 -14.70 1.07
N MET A 29 -8.28 -13.39 1.24
CA MET A 29 -7.15 -12.67 0.64
C MET A 29 -5.82 -13.14 1.23
N ILE A 30 -5.71 -13.25 2.55
CA ILE A 30 -4.48 -13.69 3.23
C ILE A 30 -4.15 -15.14 2.85
N ASP A 31 -5.11 -16.07 2.97
CA ASP A 31 -4.91 -17.48 2.62
C ASP A 31 -4.41 -17.62 1.16
N ALA A 32 -4.99 -16.84 0.24
CA ALA A 32 -4.59 -16.82 -1.17
C ALA A 32 -3.16 -16.29 -1.36
N ILE A 33 -2.83 -15.18 -0.69
CA ILE A 33 -1.51 -14.56 -0.75
C ILE A 33 -0.45 -15.46 -0.13
N GLU A 34 -0.73 -16.18 0.95
CA GLU A 34 0.25 -17.04 1.64
C GLU A 34 0.46 -18.38 0.91
N SER A 35 -0.54 -18.87 0.20
CA SER A 35 -0.47 -20.13 -0.53
C SER A 35 0.12 -20.03 -1.95
N MET A 36 0.41 -18.82 -2.45
CA MET A 36 0.93 -18.65 -3.82
C MET A 36 2.25 -19.40 -4.04
N THR A 37 2.33 -20.08 -5.19
CA THR A 37 3.55 -20.79 -5.63
C THR A 37 4.54 -19.86 -6.32
N GLU A 38 5.80 -20.28 -6.43
CA GLU A 38 6.83 -19.51 -7.13
C GLU A 38 6.49 -19.32 -8.62
N GLU A 39 5.84 -20.31 -9.24
CA GLU A 39 5.40 -20.21 -10.64
C GLU A 39 4.33 -19.11 -10.82
N GLU A 40 3.35 -19.03 -9.91
CA GLU A 40 2.32 -17.99 -9.93
C GLU A 40 2.92 -16.60 -9.70
N ILE A 41 3.87 -16.51 -8.76
CA ILE A 41 4.59 -15.28 -8.43
C ILE A 41 5.41 -14.80 -9.63
N GLN A 42 6.15 -15.70 -10.27
CA GLN A 42 6.97 -15.38 -11.44
C GLN A 42 6.11 -14.95 -12.63
N ALA A 43 4.95 -15.60 -12.82
CA ALA A 43 3.98 -15.25 -13.85
C ALA A 43 3.14 -14.00 -13.49
N LYS A 44 3.30 -13.45 -12.27
CA LYS A 44 2.51 -12.33 -11.73
C LYS A 44 1.00 -12.56 -11.82
N ILE A 45 0.58 -13.80 -11.56
CA ILE A 45 -0.83 -14.18 -11.57
C ILE A 45 -1.47 -13.71 -10.26
N ILE A 46 -2.68 -13.14 -10.36
CA ILE A 46 -3.53 -12.89 -9.20
C ILE A 46 -4.26 -14.20 -8.89
N PRO A 47 -4.12 -14.79 -7.68
CA PRO A 47 -4.80 -16.02 -7.32
C PRO A 47 -6.31 -15.91 -7.46
N GLN A 48 -6.98 -16.98 -7.89
CA GLN A 48 -8.42 -16.96 -8.17
C GLN A 48 -9.25 -16.51 -6.96
N GLN A 49 -8.87 -16.92 -5.75
CA GLN A 49 -9.56 -16.52 -4.53
C GLN A 49 -9.45 -15.01 -4.30
N LEU A 50 -8.26 -14.42 -4.50
CA LEU A 50 -8.07 -12.98 -4.40
C LEU A 50 -8.84 -12.24 -5.50
N GLN A 51 -8.77 -12.73 -6.75
CA GLN A 51 -9.53 -12.17 -7.85
C GLN A 51 -11.03 -12.19 -7.58
N SER A 52 -11.55 -13.25 -6.95
CA SER A 52 -12.97 -13.34 -6.60
C SER A 52 -13.43 -12.29 -5.58
N VAL A 53 -12.55 -11.89 -4.65
CA VAL A 53 -12.83 -10.80 -3.70
C VAL A 53 -12.84 -9.45 -4.43
N ILE A 54 -11.86 -9.21 -5.31
CA ILE A 54 -11.80 -8.00 -6.14
C ILE A 54 -13.04 -7.88 -7.04
N ASP A 55 -13.43 -8.97 -7.72
CA ASP A 55 -14.59 -9.00 -8.64
C ASP A 55 -15.93 -8.81 -7.91
N SER A 56 -15.97 -9.10 -6.61
CA SER A 56 -17.15 -8.82 -5.77
C SER A 56 -17.33 -7.33 -5.45
N ASN A 57 -16.35 -6.49 -5.80
CA ASN A 57 -16.31 -5.07 -5.47
C ASN A 57 -16.40 -4.80 -3.96
N TYR A 58 -15.86 -5.73 -3.16
CA TYR A 58 -15.71 -5.57 -1.72
C TYR A 58 -14.76 -4.40 -1.43
N MET A 59 -15.21 -3.46 -0.61
CA MET A 59 -14.40 -2.36 -0.09
C MET A 59 -14.28 -2.54 1.42
N ASP A 60 -13.06 -2.46 1.94
CA ASP A 60 -12.86 -2.59 3.39
C ASP A 60 -13.41 -1.35 4.11
N GLU A 61 -14.34 -1.59 5.03
CA GLU A 61 -14.95 -0.55 5.85
C GLU A 61 -14.13 -0.29 7.12
N LEU A 62 -14.04 0.98 7.48
CA LEU A 62 -13.28 1.44 8.63
C LEU A 62 -14.09 1.17 9.91
N GLU A 63 -13.56 0.31 10.78
CA GLU A 63 -14.12 0.15 12.11
C GLU A 63 -13.80 1.35 13.00
N LEU A 64 -14.79 1.77 13.78
CA LEU A 64 -14.69 2.87 14.73
C LEU A 64 -14.85 2.34 16.15
N ASP A 65 -14.15 2.95 17.10
CA ASP A 65 -14.37 2.69 18.53
C ASP A 65 -15.63 3.40 19.06
N GLU A 66 -15.93 3.23 20.35
CA GLU A 66 -17.07 3.86 21.02
C GLU A 66 -17.04 5.40 20.96
N ALA A 67 -15.86 6.00 20.77
CA ALA A 67 -15.66 7.44 20.62
C ALA A 67 -15.69 7.90 19.15
N GLY A 68 -15.97 6.99 18.20
CA GLY A 68 -15.99 7.26 16.77
C GLY A 68 -14.58 7.43 16.16
N GLN A 69 -13.52 7.03 16.86
CA GLN A 69 -12.15 7.08 16.35
C GLN A 69 -11.82 5.82 15.56
N PRO A 70 -11.04 5.92 14.48
CA PRO A 70 -10.76 4.79 13.62
C PRO A 70 -9.80 3.77 14.25
N LEU A 71 -10.20 2.50 14.21
CA LEU A 71 -9.41 1.36 14.65
C LEU A 71 -8.44 0.91 13.55
N LEU A 72 -7.27 1.56 13.51
CA LEU A 72 -6.28 1.35 12.45
C LEU A 72 -5.25 0.25 12.75
N ARG A 73 -5.21 -0.32 13.97
CA ARG A 73 -4.26 -1.39 14.31
C ARG A 73 -4.79 -2.73 13.80
N ARG A 74 -4.29 -3.16 12.65
CA ARG A 74 -4.69 -4.40 11.98
C ARG A 74 -3.65 -4.82 10.96
N THR A 75 -3.22 -6.08 11.03
CA THR A 75 -2.42 -6.72 9.99
C THR A 75 -3.36 -7.16 8.86
N THR A 76 -3.14 -6.61 7.67
CA THR A 76 -4.02 -6.78 6.50
C THR A 76 -3.34 -7.57 5.38
N ALA A 77 -4.11 -8.02 4.38
CA ALA A 77 -3.63 -8.67 3.17
C ALA A 77 -2.51 -7.88 2.46
N ILE A 78 -2.56 -6.54 2.50
CA ILE A 78 -1.50 -5.66 1.99
C ILE A 78 -0.17 -5.91 2.71
N HIS A 79 -0.20 -6.05 4.05
CA HIS A 79 1.00 -6.34 4.84
C HIS A 79 1.57 -7.74 4.54
N HIS A 80 0.70 -8.75 4.39
CA HIS A 80 1.12 -10.10 4.00
C HIS A 80 1.75 -10.12 2.60
N ALA A 81 1.14 -9.46 1.62
CA ALA A 81 1.69 -9.34 0.27
C ALA A 81 3.04 -8.61 0.27
N ALA A 82 3.18 -7.54 1.05
CA ALA A 82 4.42 -6.79 1.18
C ALA A 82 5.56 -7.64 1.78
N ARG A 83 5.30 -8.44 2.83
CA ARG A 83 6.30 -9.35 3.42
C ARG A 83 6.80 -10.40 2.44
N ARG A 84 5.94 -10.82 1.52
CA ARG A 84 6.31 -11.72 0.41
C ARG A 84 6.92 -11.01 -0.81
N GLY A 85 7.04 -9.68 -0.79
CA GLY A 85 7.59 -8.90 -1.92
C GLY A 85 6.65 -8.79 -3.13
N LEU A 86 5.36 -9.08 -2.96
CA LEU A 86 4.35 -9.16 -4.04
C LEU A 86 3.77 -7.78 -4.36
N TYR A 87 4.63 -6.84 -4.79
CA TYR A 87 4.26 -5.43 -4.97
C TYR A 87 3.07 -5.22 -5.94
N TRP A 88 2.89 -6.07 -6.96
CA TRP A 88 1.75 -5.94 -7.88
C TRP A 88 0.41 -6.28 -7.20
N ILE A 89 0.42 -7.20 -6.24
CA ILE A 89 -0.76 -7.49 -5.40
C ILE A 89 -1.00 -6.35 -4.42
N VAL A 90 0.06 -5.83 -3.79
CA VAL A 90 -0.04 -4.66 -2.91
C VAL A 90 -0.74 -3.51 -3.64
N TRP A 91 -0.32 -3.20 -4.87
CA TRP A 91 -0.96 -2.16 -5.69
C TRP A 91 -2.43 -2.50 -6.00
N ALA A 92 -2.72 -3.73 -6.46
CA ALA A 92 -4.09 -4.14 -6.76
C ALA A 92 -5.04 -3.97 -5.56
N LEU A 93 -4.58 -4.35 -4.36
CA LEU A 93 -5.35 -4.22 -3.12
C LEU A 93 -5.60 -2.76 -2.72
N PHE A 94 -4.65 -1.85 -2.94
CA PHE A 94 -4.85 -0.42 -2.68
C PHE A 94 -5.93 0.20 -3.55
N ILE A 95 -6.00 -0.22 -4.81
CA ILE A 95 -6.94 0.33 -5.78
C ILE A 95 -8.32 -0.30 -5.60
N ALA A 96 -8.39 -1.60 -5.30
CA ALA A 96 -9.64 -2.34 -5.32
C ALA A 96 -10.34 -2.46 -3.97
N ILE A 97 -9.62 -2.37 -2.84
CA ILE A 97 -10.18 -2.79 -1.54
C ILE A 97 -9.92 -1.79 -0.42
N TYR A 98 -8.68 -1.30 -0.27
CA TYR A 98 -8.28 -0.55 0.92
C TYR A 98 -8.16 0.96 0.71
N ASN A 99 -8.92 1.70 1.50
CA ASN A 99 -8.82 3.17 1.59
C ASN A 99 -8.22 3.67 2.91
N ALA A 100 -8.22 2.87 3.96
CA ALA A 100 -7.69 3.29 5.26
C ALA A 100 -6.17 3.08 5.39
N ASN A 101 -5.53 3.87 6.26
CA ASN A 101 -4.11 3.78 6.58
C ASN A 101 -3.84 2.84 7.78
N TYR A 102 -4.10 1.53 7.60
CA TYR A 102 -3.88 0.53 8.65
C TYR A 102 -2.40 0.39 9.02
N VAL A 103 -2.16 -0.05 10.25
CA VAL A 103 -0.83 -0.32 10.81
C VAL A 103 -0.77 -1.75 11.34
N ASP A 104 0.27 -2.48 10.96
CA ASP A 104 0.53 -3.84 11.44
C ASP A 104 1.21 -3.88 12.82
N GLU A 105 1.46 -5.08 13.30
CA GLU A 105 2.11 -5.35 14.59
C GLU A 105 3.57 -4.87 14.66
N THR A 106 4.21 -4.63 13.51
CA THR A 106 5.58 -4.10 13.43
C THR A 106 5.63 -2.58 13.40
N GLY A 107 4.47 -1.93 13.30
CA GLY A 107 4.35 -0.50 13.14
C GLY A 107 4.35 -0.03 11.68
N LEU A 108 4.46 -0.94 10.71
CA LEU A 108 4.46 -0.59 9.30
C LEU A 108 3.03 -0.22 8.88
N THR A 109 2.85 0.95 8.29
CA THR A 109 1.53 1.39 7.80
C THR A 109 1.38 1.17 6.30
N HIS A 110 0.14 1.18 5.84
CA HIS A 110 -0.19 1.27 4.42
C HIS A 110 0.52 2.44 3.71
N PHE A 111 0.59 3.61 4.34
CA PHE A 111 1.35 4.75 3.80
C PHE A 111 2.84 4.44 3.63
N HIS A 112 3.48 3.84 4.65
CA HIS A 112 4.88 3.43 4.55
C HIS A 112 5.11 2.44 3.40
N LEU A 113 4.19 1.49 3.19
CA LEU A 113 4.25 0.55 2.08
C LEU A 113 4.11 1.22 0.71
N ALA A 114 3.17 2.17 0.58
CA ALA A 114 3.00 2.94 -0.64
C ALA A 114 4.27 3.75 -0.98
N CYS A 115 4.91 4.35 0.03
CA CYS A 115 6.18 5.05 -0.15
C CYS A 115 7.32 4.10 -0.54
N ARG A 116 7.44 2.96 0.15
CA ARG A 116 8.46 1.95 -0.15
C ARG A 116 8.37 1.44 -1.58
N TYR A 117 7.16 1.16 -2.07
CA TYR A 117 6.96 0.57 -3.41
C TYR A 117 6.71 1.59 -4.53
N ASN A 118 6.88 2.89 -4.25
CA ASN A 118 6.72 3.97 -5.23
C ASN A 118 5.31 4.09 -5.83
N PHE A 119 4.27 3.88 -5.03
CA PHE A 119 2.89 4.06 -5.47
C PHE A 119 2.46 5.51 -5.24
N GLY A 120 2.99 6.41 -6.07
CA GLY A 120 2.78 7.85 -5.94
C GLY A 120 1.31 8.26 -5.88
N ASP A 121 0.46 7.65 -6.70
CA ASP A 121 -1.00 7.83 -6.70
C ASP A 121 -1.65 7.50 -5.34
N VAL A 122 -1.23 6.40 -4.72
CA VAL A 122 -1.68 5.98 -3.39
C VAL A 122 -1.14 6.93 -2.30
N VAL A 123 0.11 7.37 -2.42
CA VAL A 123 0.72 8.34 -1.49
C VAL A 123 -0.01 9.69 -1.55
N GLU A 124 -0.31 10.21 -2.75
CA GLU A 124 -1.09 11.44 -2.91
C GLU A 124 -2.49 11.32 -2.31
N ARG A 125 -3.15 10.17 -2.47
CA ARG A 125 -4.46 9.91 -1.87
C ARG A 125 -4.38 10.04 -0.35
N PHE A 126 -3.45 9.33 0.28
CA PHE A 126 -3.31 9.37 1.74
C PHE A 126 -2.95 10.76 2.29
N ILE A 127 -2.07 11.50 1.60
CA ILE A 127 -1.76 12.89 2.00
C ILE A 127 -3.01 13.78 1.91
N ARG A 128 -3.81 13.65 0.84
CA ARG A 128 -5.10 14.36 0.71
C ARG A 128 -6.09 14.00 1.81
N GLU A 129 -6.04 12.77 2.31
CA GLU A 129 -6.84 12.29 3.44
C GLU A 129 -6.26 12.70 4.81
N GLY A 130 -5.18 13.47 4.84
CA GLY A 130 -4.61 14.06 6.05
C GLY A 130 -3.52 13.23 6.72
N VAL A 131 -3.01 12.18 6.06
CA VAL A 131 -1.81 11.47 6.55
C VAL A 131 -0.61 12.41 6.42
N HIS A 132 0.04 12.69 7.56
CA HIS A 132 1.24 13.52 7.58
C HIS A 132 2.41 12.79 6.87
N PRO A 133 3.20 13.46 6.02
CA PRO A 133 4.27 12.81 5.25
C PRO A 133 5.40 12.27 6.13
N ASP A 134 5.63 12.84 7.31
CA ASP A 134 6.60 12.35 8.30
C ASP A 134 5.96 11.37 9.31
N CYS A 135 4.85 10.71 8.95
CA CYS A 135 4.19 9.82 9.90
C CYS A 135 5.15 8.72 10.35
N LEU A 136 5.25 8.53 11.66
CA LEU A 136 5.97 7.41 12.26
C LEU A 136 4.97 6.44 12.88
N PRO A 137 5.35 5.16 13.06
CA PRO A 137 4.54 4.22 13.82
C PRO A 137 4.20 4.79 15.21
N ARG A 138 2.95 4.64 15.65
CA ARG A 138 2.47 5.19 16.94
C ARG A 138 3.09 4.52 18.18
N ASP A 139 3.81 3.42 18.04
CA ASP A 139 4.42 2.71 19.17
C ASP A 139 5.91 3.03 19.26
N ALA A 140 6.35 3.59 20.38
CA ALA A 140 7.74 4.00 20.61
C ALA A 140 8.73 2.82 20.67
N SER A 141 8.24 1.58 20.79
CA SER A 141 9.08 0.39 20.61
C SER A 141 9.43 0.13 19.14
N ALA A 142 8.71 0.75 18.20
CA ALA A 142 8.90 0.68 16.76
C ALA A 142 9.90 1.74 16.24
N ASN A 143 11.03 1.90 16.94
CA ASN A 143 12.28 2.40 16.34
C ASN A 143 12.81 1.44 15.25
N SER A 144 11.91 0.76 14.51
CA SER A 144 12.18 -0.31 13.55
C SER A 144 11.79 0.11 12.13
N VAL A 145 10.98 1.16 11.94
CA VAL A 145 10.55 1.62 10.61
C VAL A 145 11.15 2.98 10.31
N ASP A 146 11.81 3.11 9.17
CA ASP A 146 12.31 4.39 8.70
C ASP A 146 11.16 5.34 8.31
N PRO A 147 11.33 6.65 8.45
CA PRO A 147 10.34 7.61 7.99
C PRO A 147 10.02 7.42 6.49
N PRO A 148 8.78 7.76 6.04
CA PRO A 148 8.32 7.47 4.69
C PRO A 148 9.25 7.94 3.57
N ILE A 149 9.94 9.07 3.77
CA ILE A 149 10.87 9.62 2.79
C ILE A 149 12.12 8.77 2.55
N PHE A 150 12.63 8.12 3.59
CA PHE A 150 13.76 7.21 3.49
C PHE A 150 13.34 5.88 2.83
N LEU A 151 12.09 5.47 3.02
CA LEU A 151 11.53 4.32 2.29
C LEU A 151 11.41 4.58 0.79
N ALA A 152 11.02 5.80 0.39
CA ALA A 152 11.01 6.21 -1.02
C ALA A 152 12.43 6.22 -1.62
N ALA A 153 13.42 6.65 -0.83
CA ALA A 153 14.81 6.71 -1.23
C ALA A 153 15.46 5.33 -1.43
N ALA A 154 15.04 4.31 -0.69
CA ALA A 154 15.60 2.95 -0.78
C ALA A 154 15.54 2.37 -2.20
N ASN A 155 14.60 2.83 -3.03
CA ASN A 155 14.44 2.44 -4.42
C ASN A 155 14.86 3.54 -5.42
N GLY A 156 15.51 4.61 -4.94
CA GLY A 156 16.03 5.69 -5.79
C GLY A 156 14.97 6.62 -6.38
N ASN A 157 13.79 6.71 -5.76
CA ASN A 157 12.65 7.43 -6.32
C ASN A 157 12.69 8.93 -5.96
N ALA A 158 13.51 9.70 -6.68
CA ALA A 158 13.61 11.15 -6.50
C ALA A 158 12.24 11.85 -6.61
N ASP A 159 11.43 11.49 -7.61
CA ASP A 159 10.11 12.10 -7.85
C ASP A 159 9.16 11.94 -6.66
N LEU A 160 9.17 10.77 -6.00
CA LEU A 160 8.35 10.53 -4.82
C LEU A 160 8.88 11.27 -3.59
N MET A 161 10.20 11.39 -3.45
CA MET A 161 10.78 12.22 -2.39
C MET A 161 10.39 13.69 -2.58
N GLU A 162 10.42 14.21 -3.81
CA GLU A 162 9.95 15.56 -4.14
C GLU A 162 8.48 15.75 -3.78
N LEU A 163 7.63 14.78 -4.11
CA LEU A 163 6.24 14.78 -3.72
C LEU A 163 6.06 14.89 -2.20
N LEU A 164 6.82 14.11 -1.42
CA LEU A 164 6.77 14.19 0.04
C LEU A 164 7.25 15.56 0.56
N PHE A 165 8.34 16.11 0.02
CA PHE A 165 8.83 17.45 0.38
C PHE A 165 7.82 18.55 0.06
N LEU A 166 7.21 18.50 -1.12
CA LEU A 166 6.18 19.46 -1.55
C LEU A 166 4.94 19.43 -0.63
N ASN A 167 4.71 18.30 0.04
CA ASN A 167 3.62 18.12 0.99
C ASN A 167 4.06 18.30 2.45
N GLY A 168 5.26 18.87 2.69
CA GLY A 168 5.69 19.31 4.02
C GLY A 168 6.52 18.31 4.80
N ALA A 169 7.09 17.28 4.16
CA ALA A 169 8.10 16.43 4.81
C ALA A 169 9.31 17.27 5.26
N ASP A 170 9.79 17.08 6.49
CA ASP A 170 10.94 17.83 7.02
C ASP A 170 12.25 17.38 6.32
N PRO A 171 12.95 18.27 5.59
CA PRO A 171 14.23 17.95 4.97
C PRO A 171 15.34 17.61 5.96
N ASN A 172 15.21 18.02 7.23
CA ASN A 172 16.15 17.71 8.29
C ASN A 172 15.76 16.48 9.11
N LEU A 173 14.63 15.83 8.78
CA LEU A 173 14.24 14.57 9.39
C LEU A 173 15.36 13.57 9.21
N ARG A 174 15.68 12.84 10.28
CA ARG A 174 16.77 11.87 10.29
C ARG A 174 16.26 10.46 10.09
N SER A 175 17.08 9.63 9.48
CA SER A 175 16.86 8.19 9.39
C SER A 175 16.73 7.58 10.79
N ARG A 176 16.20 6.36 10.87
CA ARG A 176 16.00 5.65 12.14
C ARG A 176 17.30 5.44 12.93
N ASP A 177 18.43 5.24 12.25
CA ASP A 177 19.77 5.13 12.85
C ASP A 177 20.43 6.49 13.12
N ASN A 178 19.74 7.59 12.80
CA ASN A 178 20.17 8.96 12.99
C ASN A 178 21.42 9.34 12.16
N GLU A 179 21.78 8.55 11.15
CA GLU A 179 22.99 8.73 10.35
C GLU A 179 22.84 9.79 9.26
N GLU A 180 21.71 9.80 8.53
CA GLU A 180 21.51 10.68 7.38
C GLU A 180 20.24 11.54 7.55
N THR A 181 20.26 12.76 7.02
CA THR A 181 19.04 13.57 6.87
C THR A 181 18.33 13.24 5.56
N ALA A 182 17.03 13.56 5.47
CA ALA A 182 16.26 13.37 4.25
C ALA A 182 16.90 14.12 3.05
N TRP A 183 17.49 15.30 3.29
CA TRP A 183 18.17 16.07 2.24
C TRP A 183 19.50 15.46 1.80
N ASP A 184 20.27 14.88 2.71
CA ASP A 184 21.52 14.15 2.37
C ASP A 184 21.21 13.00 1.42
N VAL A 185 20.20 12.19 1.76
CA VAL A 185 19.77 11.06 0.95
C VAL A 185 19.20 11.51 -0.39
N TYR A 186 18.35 12.55 -0.41
CA TYR A 186 17.80 13.11 -1.64
C TYR A 186 18.91 13.56 -2.59
N GLY A 187 19.91 14.28 -2.10
CA GLY A 187 21.04 14.73 -2.92
C GLY A 187 21.76 13.58 -3.62
N ARG A 188 21.98 12.46 -2.92
CA ARG A 188 22.58 11.25 -3.51
C ARG A 188 21.67 10.61 -4.56
N VAL A 189 20.38 10.44 -4.23
CA VAL A 189 19.38 9.82 -5.12
C VAL A 189 19.20 10.65 -6.41
N ALA A 190 19.03 11.97 -6.27
CA ALA A 190 18.88 12.89 -7.40
C ALA A 190 20.13 12.92 -8.30
N ALA A 191 21.33 12.87 -7.72
CA ALA A 191 22.57 12.82 -8.50
C ALA A 191 22.66 11.55 -9.36
N VAL A 192 22.25 10.39 -8.84
CA VAL A 192 22.22 9.13 -9.60
C VAL A 192 21.20 9.22 -10.74
N ALA A 193 19.99 9.71 -10.46
CA ALA A 193 18.95 9.89 -11.48
C ALA A 193 19.41 10.81 -12.62
N LEU A 194 20.08 11.91 -12.30
CA LEU A 194 20.64 12.84 -13.30
C LEU A 194 21.75 12.19 -14.14
N ALA A 195 22.63 11.39 -13.52
CA ALA A 195 23.69 10.68 -14.23
C ALA A 195 23.13 9.68 -15.25
N ASP A 196 22.08 8.96 -14.88
CA ASP A 196 21.43 7.97 -15.76
C ASP A 196 20.65 8.65 -16.89
N ALA A 197 19.97 9.77 -16.63
CA ALA A 197 19.36 10.59 -17.68
C ALA A 197 20.43 11.13 -18.68
N GLY A 198 21.62 11.47 -18.18
CA GLY A 198 22.78 11.83 -19.00
C GLY A 198 23.26 10.69 -19.91
N LYS A 199 23.38 9.46 -19.38
CA LYS A 199 23.80 8.28 -20.16
C LYS A 199 22.83 7.95 -21.31
N ILE A 200 21.52 8.08 -21.08
CA ILE A 200 20.49 7.89 -22.13
C ILE A 200 20.63 8.93 -23.25
N ARG A 201 20.97 10.18 -22.91
CA ARG A 201 21.19 11.25 -23.91
C ARG A 201 22.46 11.02 -24.75
N TYR A 202 23.52 10.44 -24.18
CA TYR A 202 24.76 10.12 -24.92
C TYR A 202 24.61 8.92 -25.85
N SER A 203 23.83 7.89 -25.50
CA SER A 203 23.63 6.72 -26.36
C SER A 203 22.77 7.03 -27.60
N ARG A 204 21.83 7.98 -27.53
CA ARG A 204 21.03 8.42 -28.68
C ARG A 204 21.79 9.26 -29.72
N LYS A 205 22.99 9.77 -29.40
CA LYS A 205 23.83 10.54 -30.34
C LYS A 205 24.83 9.70 -31.15
N ARG A 206 24.82 8.36 -31.01
CA ARG A 206 25.74 7.43 -31.71
C ARG A 206 25.10 6.60 -32.83
N LYS A 207 24.10 7.15 -33.53
CA LYS A 207 23.69 6.67 -34.86
C LYS A 207 23.84 7.81 -35.86
N ILE A 208 25.04 7.97 -36.39
CA ILE A 208 25.32 8.64 -37.67
C ILE A 208 26.23 7.69 -38.45
#